data_AF-A0A973CK18-F1
#
_entry.id   AF-A0A973CK18-F1
#
_cell.length_a   1.000
_cell.length_b   1.000
_cell.length_c   1.000
_cell.angle_alpha   90.00
_cell.angle_beta   90.00
_cell.angle_gamma   90.00
#
_symmetry.space_group_name_H-M   'P 1'
#
loop_
_entity.id
_entity.type
_entity.pdbx_description
1 polymer ?
#
loop_
_entity_poly.entity_id
_entity_poly.type
_entity_poly.pdbx_seq_one_letter_code
_entity_poly.pdbx_strand_id
1 'polypeptide(L)'
;EAAVAGLADRIDSLVGISSASKLPSGSADPFGLRRACITSIIIILEKEFKLDLKSILEKSLGILADKLPEINKDEQLEAILDFCLTRMNGLLKDNPRSDIPGGFSYDSIDAVAQATTPWFDICDFARRVDALEEFRQRDDFADVAATFKRTNNILKELVSGSIDPEKFTDSCEQDLYTAVSQARTEITGYLNDSDYVKALSLIGPLKEKVSLFFDNVMVNHDDDTIRLNRQLLVQELVNSVKQIADFSAIQG
;
A
#
# COMPACT_ATOMS: atom_id res chain seq x y z
N GLU A 1 -10.70 27.44 4.81
CA GLU A 1 -11.50 27.90 3.65
C GLU A 1 -10.66 28.09 2.39
N ALA A 2 -9.66 28.99 2.39
CA ALA A 2 -8.82 29.23 1.20
C ALA A 2 -8.11 27.97 0.65
N ALA A 3 -7.59 27.10 1.53
CA ALA A 3 -6.94 25.84 1.13
C ALA A 3 -7.90 24.87 0.43
N VAL A 4 -9.15 24.78 0.90
CA VAL A 4 -10.17 23.90 0.34
C VAL A 4 -10.63 24.41 -1.02
N ALA A 5 -10.90 25.72 -1.15
CA ALA A 5 -11.25 26.34 -2.43
C ALA A 5 -10.11 26.16 -3.47
N GLY A 6 -8.86 26.36 -3.05
CA GLY A 6 -7.71 26.14 -3.91
C GLY A 6 -7.51 24.67 -4.31
N LEU A 7 -7.81 23.71 -3.43
CA LEU A 7 -7.78 22.29 -3.78
C LEU A 7 -8.86 21.96 -4.82
N ALA A 8 -10.07 22.45 -4.62
CA ALA A 8 -11.18 22.23 -5.55
C ALA A 8 -10.85 22.74 -6.96
N ASP A 9 -10.33 23.97 -7.07
CA ASP A 9 -9.94 24.58 -8.36
C ASP A 9 -8.82 23.78 -9.09
N ARG A 10 -7.83 23.30 -8.33
CA ARG A 10 -6.74 22.48 -8.89
C ARG A 10 -7.21 21.10 -9.33
N ILE A 11 -8.11 20.48 -8.57
CA ILE A 11 -8.71 19.19 -8.93
C ILE A 11 -9.59 19.35 -10.17
N ASP A 12 -10.42 20.39 -10.24
CA ASP A 12 -11.24 20.68 -11.42
C ASP A 12 -10.36 20.90 -12.66
N SER A 13 -9.28 21.67 -12.53
CA SER A 13 -8.30 21.85 -13.61
C SER A 13 -7.63 20.53 -14.00
N LEU A 14 -7.23 19.71 -13.03
CA LEU A 14 -6.60 18.42 -13.27
C LEU A 14 -7.51 17.50 -14.07
N VAL A 15 -8.78 17.40 -13.68
CA VAL A 15 -9.77 16.57 -14.36
C VAL A 15 -10.14 17.18 -15.71
N GLY A 16 -10.60 18.43 -15.75
CA GLY A 16 -11.09 19.06 -16.97
C GLY A 16 -10.06 19.13 -18.10
N ILE A 17 -8.82 19.51 -17.78
CA ILE A 17 -7.75 19.62 -18.80
C ILE A 17 -7.25 18.25 -19.21
N SER A 18 -7.11 17.29 -18.28
CA SER A 18 -6.70 15.92 -18.65
C SER A 18 -7.77 15.19 -19.45
N SER A 19 -9.03 15.54 -19.28
CA SER A 19 -10.14 15.03 -20.08
C SER A 19 -10.17 15.63 -21.49
N ALA A 20 -9.70 16.87 -21.68
CA ALA A 20 -9.63 17.53 -22.99
C ALA A 20 -8.28 17.32 -23.72
N SER A 21 -7.23 16.88 -23.02
CA SER A 21 -5.86 16.81 -23.54
C SER A 21 -5.05 15.71 -22.86
N LYS A 22 -4.00 15.21 -23.52
CA LYS A 22 -3.16 14.16 -22.92
C LYS A 22 -2.42 14.67 -21.68
N LEU A 23 -2.38 13.84 -20.64
CA LEU A 23 -1.58 14.08 -19.44
C LEU A 23 -0.09 14.27 -19.79
N PRO A 24 0.63 15.17 -19.09
CA PRO A 24 2.05 15.39 -19.35
C PRO A 24 2.90 14.15 -19.04
N SER A 25 3.56 13.58 -20.05
CA SER A 25 4.44 12.42 -19.91
C SER A 25 5.93 12.77 -19.75
N GLY A 26 6.34 14.02 -20.00
CA GLY A 26 7.72 14.50 -19.95
C GLY A 26 7.95 15.66 -18.97
N SER A 27 9.07 16.39 -19.14
CA SER A 27 9.43 17.56 -18.33
C SER A 27 8.59 18.82 -18.65
N ALA A 28 8.00 18.89 -19.84
CA ALA A 28 7.10 19.97 -20.22
C ALA A 28 5.78 19.91 -19.43
N ASP A 29 5.31 21.03 -18.91
CA ASP A 29 4.03 21.17 -18.18
C ASP A 29 3.21 22.32 -18.79
N PRO A 30 2.74 22.17 -20.04
CA PRO A 30 2.15 23.28 -20.80
C PRO A 30 0.89 23.86 -20.14
N PHE A 31 0.14 23.05 -19.39
CA PHE A 31 -1.09 23.43 -18.72
C PHE A 31 -0.96 23.50 -17.19
N GLY A 32 0.24 23.33 -16.63
CA GLY A 32 0.46 23.41 -15.19
C GLY A 32 -0.09 22.23 -14.37
N LEU A 33 -0.49 21.11 -15.00
CA LEU A 33 -1.11 19.98 -14.32
C LEU A 33 -0.18 19.28 -13.33
N ARG A 34 1.11 19.18 -13.68
CA ARG A 34 2.11 18.62 -12.74
C ARG A 34 2.19 19.49 -11.49
N ARG A 35 2.32 20.80 -11.69
CA ARG A 35 2.41 21.75 -10.58
C ARG A 35 1.14 21.77 -9.74
N ALA A 36 -0.03 21.72 -10.37
CA ALA A 36 -1.32 21.66 -9.69
C ALA A 36 -1.42 20.40 -8.81
N CYS A 37 -1.12 19.23 -9.37
CA CYS A 37 -1.12 17.96 -8.65
C CYS A 37 -0.16 17.98 -7.45
N ILE A 38 1.11 18.36 -7.64
CA ILE A 38 2.10 18.44 -6.56
C ILE A 38 1.64 19.42 -5.47
N THR A 39 1.14 20.59 -5.86
CA THR A 39 0.66 21.59 -4.91
C THR A 39 -0.54 21.08 -4.11
N SER A 40 -1.46 20.34 -4.76
CA SER A 40 -2.58 19.71 -4.06
C SER A 40 -2.11 18.69 -3.03
N ILE A 41 -1.18 17.80 -3.40
CA ILE A 41 -0.60 16.80 -2.48
C ILE A 41 0.05 17.50 -1.28
N ILE A 42 0.85 18.56 -1.51
CA ILE A 42 1.48 19.35 -0.45
C ILE A 42 0.43 19.95 0.48
N ILE A 43 -0.62 20.59 -0.05
CA ILE A 43 -1.68 21.18 0.78
C ILE A 43 -2.38 20.12 1.63
N ILE A 44 -2.63 18.93 1.06
CA ILE A 44 -3.25 17.82 1.76
C ILE A 44 -2.39 17.36 2.93
N LEU A 45 -1.09 17.18 2.71
CA LEU A 45 -0.12 16.82 3.76
C LEU A 45 -0.01 17.91 4.83
N GLU A 46 0.20 19.17 4.45
CA GLU A 46 0.34 20.31 5.38
C GLU A 46 -0.89 20.53 6.26
N LYS A 47 -2.08 20.27 5.73
CA LYS A 47 -3.35 20.46 6.44
C LYS A 47 -3.91 19.17 7.04
N GLU A 48 -3.21 18.07 6.85
CA GLU A 48 -3.61 16.72 7.27
C GLU A 48 -5.05 16.39 6.88
N PHE A 49 -5.44 16.78 5.66
CA PHE A 49 -6.80 16.52 5.21
C PHE A 49 -7.02 15.03 5.02
N LYS A 50 -7.94 14.46 5.80
CA LYS A 50 -8.44 13.10 5.65
C LYS A 50 -9.46 13.07 4.52
N LEU A 51 -9.02 12.66 3.35
CA LEU A 51 -9.85 12.60 2.15
C LEU A 51 -9.47 11.42 1.27
N ASP A 52 -10.48 10.86 0.61
CA ASP A 52 -10.30 9.86 -0.43
C ASP A 52 -10.18 10.57 -1.79
N LEU A 53 -8.95 10.63 -2.30
CA LEU A 53 -8.65 11.28 -3.57
C LEU A 53 -9.42 10.65 -4.74
N LYS A 54 -9.58 9.31 -4.76
CA LYS A 54 -10.30 8.62 -5.83
C LYS A 54 -11.76 9.05 -5.85
N SER A 55 -12.42 9.03 -4.69
CA SER A 55 -13.81 9.49 -4.56
C SER A 55 -14.01 10.94 -5.03
N ILE A 56 -13.03 11.82 -4.76
CA ILE A 56 -13.10 13.22 -5.20
C ILE A 56 -12.94 13.35 -6.72
N LEU A 57 -11.98 12.63 -7.30
CA LEU A 57 -11.73 12.62 -8.75
C LEU A 57 -12.92 12.04 -9.51
N GLU A 58 -13.49 10.93 -9.02
CA GLU A 58 -14.72 10.33 -9.56
C GLU A 58 -15.88 11.32 -9.58
N LYS A 59 -16.07 12.07 -8.49
CA LYS A 59 -17.11 13.11 -8.41
C LYS A 59 -16.89 14.21 -9.44
N SER A 60 -15.65 14.70 -9.59
CA SER A 60 -15.31 15.74 -10.55
C SER A 60 -15.51 15.27 -12.00
N LEU A 61 -15.07 14.04 -12.33
CA LEU A 61 -15.35 13.40 -13.62
C LEU A 61 -16.85 13.23 -13.88
N GLY A 62 -17.61 12.86 -12.86
CA GLY A 62 -19.06 12.72 -12.94
C GLY A 62 -19.77 14.02 -13.33
N ILE A 63 -19.31 15.17 -12.82
CA ILE A 63 -19.84 16.50 -13.14
C ILE A 63 -19.52 16.89 -14.60
N LEU A 64 -18.37 16.47 -15.11
CA LEU A 64 -17.92 16.77 -16.48
C LEU A 64 -18.48 15.81 -17.54
N ALA A 65 -19.03 14.67 -17.12
CA ALA A 65 -19.52 13.62 -18.00
C ALA A 65 -20.47 14.11 -19.09
N ASP A 66 -21.43 14.95 -18.73
CA ASP A 66 -22.44 15.47 -19.66
C ASP A 66 -21.84 16.40 -20.73
N LYS A 67 -20.64 16.94 -20.47
CA LYS A 67 -19.93 17.85 -21.36
C LYS A 67 -18.91 17.13 -22.25
N LEU A 68 -18.53 15.90 -21.90
CA LEU A 68 -17.47 15.13 -22.57
C LEU A 68 -17.90 13.66 -22.77
N PRO A 69 -18.90 13.41 -23.65
CA PRO A 69 -19.51 12.08 -23.80
C PRO A 69 -18.60 11.03 -24.44
N GLU A 70 -17.49 11.44 -25.07
CA GLU A 70 -16.54 10.53 -25.74
C GLU A 70 -15.47 9.94 -24.79
N ILE A 71 -15.45 10.35 -23.52
CA ILE A 71 -14.43 9.93 -22.55
C ILE A 71 -14.88 8.65 -21.83
N ASN A 72 -14.01 7.64 -21.84
CA ASN A 72 -14.13 6.52 -20.91
C ASN A 72 -13.72 6.99 -19.50
N LYS A 73 -14.69 7.08 -18.59
CA LYS A 73 -14.47 7.60 -17.23
C LYS A 73 -13.49 6.77 -16.43
N ASP A 74 -13.54 5.45 -16.58
CA ASP A 74 -12.74 4.53 -15.77
C ASP A 74 -11.27 4.61 -16.22
N GLU A 75 -11.02 4.57 -17.53
CA GLU A 75 -9.68 4.77 -18.09
C GLU A 75 -9.11 6.15 -17.73
N GLN A 76 -9.93 7.20 -17.76
CA GLN A 76 -9.50 8.54 -17.41
C GLN A 76 -9.18 8.66 -15.91
N LEU A 77 -10.00 8.07 -15.05
CA LEU A 77 -9.77 8.04 -13.61
C LEU A 77 -8.45 7.34 -13.29
N GLU A 78 -8.24 6.15 -13.86
CA GLU A 78 -6.99 5.39 -13.70
C GLU A 78 -5.78 6.21 -14.16
N ALA A 79 -5.86 6.85 -15.32
CA ALA A 79 -4.76 7.69 -15.83
C ALA A 79 -4.44 8.88 -14.91
N ILE A 80 -5.46 9.54 -14.32
CA ILE A 80 -5.25 10.65 -13.38
C ILE A 80 -4.69 10.13 -12.05
N LEU A 81 -5.16 8.99 -11.57
CA LEU A 81 -4.67 8.34 -10.36
C LEU A 81 -3.19 7.97 -10.51
N ASP A 82 -2.80 7.31 -11.60
CA ASP A 82 -1.41 6.96 -11.90
C ASP A 82 -0.51 8.19 -12.00
N PHE A 83 -1.02 9.26 -12.63
CA PHE A 83 -0.33 10.53 -12.68
C PHE A 83 -0.10 11.10 -11.28
N CYS A 84 -1.12 11.10 -10.43
CA CYS A 84 -1.03 11.58 -9.05
C CYS A 84 -0.07 10.73 -8.20
N LEU A 85 -0.17 9.40 -8.27
CA LEU A 85 0.73 8.47 -7.57
C LEU A 85 2.19 8.72 -7.96
N THR A 86 2.47 8.85 -9.26
CA THR A 86 3.83 9.15 -9.74
C THR A 86 4.38 10.46 -9.16
N ARG A 87 3.54 11.51 -9.03
CA ARG A 87 3.96 12.79 -8.44
C ARG A 87 4.14 12.69 -6.93
N MET A 88 3.25 11.97 -6.24
CA MET A 88 3.35 11.71 -4.81
C MET A 88 4.65 10.97 -4.49
N ASN A 89 4.97 9.92 -5.24
CA ASN A 89 6.20 9.14 -5.06
C ASN A 89 7.45 10.00 -5.26
N GLY A 90 7.47 10.84 -6.30
CA GLY A 90 8.57 11.80 -6.51
C GLY A 90 8.70 12.81 -5.37
N LEU A 91 7.57 13.38 -4.91
CA LEU A 91 7.55 14.35 -3.81
C LEU A 91 8.08 13.76 -2.50
N LEU A 92 7.60 12.58 -2.12
CA LEU A 92 7.99 11.91 -0.88
C LEU A 92 9.45 11.43 -0.92
N LYS A 93 9.97 11.09 -2.09
CA LYS A 93 11.38 10.73 -2.26
C LYS A 93 12.28 11.97 -2.18
N ASP A 94 12.00 12.98 -3.00
CA ASP A 94 12.92 14.12 -3.19
C ASP A 94 12.88 15.11 -2.01
N ASN A 95 11.80 15.08 -1.22
CA ASN A 95 11.54 15.97 -0.09
C ASN A 95 11.95 17.43 -0.33
N PRO A 96 11.28 18.13 -1.26
CA PRO A 96 11.60 19.51 -1.57
C PRO A 96 11.29 20.49 -0.42
N ARG A 97 10.68 20.01 0.68
CA ARG A 97 10.11 20.82 1.76
C ARG A 97 10.21 20.11 3.10
N SER A 98 11.08 20.59 3.98
CA SER A 98 11.34 19.97 5.29
C SER A 98 10.15 19.98 6.26
N ASP A 99 9.08 20.72 5.96
CA ASP A 99 7.87 20.81 6.78
C ASP A 99 6.80 19.76 6.43
N ILE A 100 7.07 18.89 5.44
CA ILE A 100 6.23 17.73 5.11
C ILE A 100 7.06 16.43 5.17
N PRO A 101 6.42 15.26 5.33
CA PRO A 101 7.12 13.97 5.30
C PRO A 101 7.82 13.74 3.96
N GLY A 102 9.01 13.15 4.00
CA GLY A 102 9.75 12.74 2.82
C GLY A 102 11.23 12.46 3.09
N GLY A 103 11.98 12.15 2.03
CA GLY A 103 13.35 11.68 2.09
C GLY A 103 13.40 10.15 2.17
N PHE A 104 12.27 9.52 1.85
CA PHE A 104 12.07 8.09 1.93
C PHE A 104 12.77 7.38 0.77
N SER A 105 13.12 6.12 0.99
CA SER A 105 13.70 5.30 -0.05
C SER A 105 12.65 4.94 -1.10
N TYR A 106 13.12 4.74 -2.33
CA TYR A 106 12.24 4.41 -3.45
C TYR A 106 11.46 3.11 -3.21
N ASP A 107 12.13 2.10 -2.66
CA ASP A 107 11.57 0.78 -2.43
C ASP A 107 10.59 0.74 -1.24
N SER A 108 10.73 1.61 -0.23
CA SER A 108 9.71 1.76 0.83
C SER A 108 8.43 2.37 0.27
N ILE A 109 8.55 3.42 -0.55
CA ILE A 109 7.41 4.04 -1.24
C ILE A 109 6.71 3.00 -2.13
N ASP A 110 7.47 2.24 -2.91
CA ASP A 110 6.95 1.21 -3.81
C ASP A 110 6.25 0.07 -3.03
N ALA A 111 6.85 -0.37 -1.91
CA ALA A 111 6.24 -1.37 -1.04
C ALA A 111 4.89 -0.92 -0.47
N VAL A 112 4.76 0.32 -0.02
CA VAL A 112 3.48 0.85 0.48
C VAL A 112 2.49 1.08 -0.66
N ALA A 113 2.94 1.46 -1.86
CA ALA A 113 2.08 1.60 -3.04
C ALA A 113 1.48 0.27 -3.51
N GLN A 114 2.18 -0.84 -3.29
CA GLN A 114 1.73 -2.20 -3.62
C GLN A 114 0.96 -2.87 -2.46
N ALA A 115 0.76 -2.18 -1.33
CA ALA A 115 -0.05 -2.67 -0.23
C ALA A 115 -1.52 -2.88 -0.65
N THR A 116 -2.23 -3.75 0.07
CA THR A 116 -3.67 -3.98 -0.14
C THR A 116 -4.51 -2.77 0.28
N THR A 117 -4.01 -1.96 1.21
CA THR A 117 -4.65 -0.70 1.61
C THR A 117 -4.40 0.36 0.52
N PRO A 118 -5.46 0.89 -0.12
CA PRO A 118 -5.30 1.87 -1.19
C PRO A 118 -4.52 3.12 -0.76
N TRP A 119 -3.85 3.76 -1.70
CA TRP A 119 -3.06 4.97 -1.45
C TRP A 119 -3.88 6.27 -1.47
N PHE A 120 -5.19 6.18 -1.72
CA PHE A 120 -6.05 7.35 -2.01
C PHE A 120 -6.16 8.35 -0.86
N ASP A 121 -5.87 7.95 0.38
CA ASP A 121 -5.58 8.86 1.48
C ASP A 121 -4.06 9.15 1.51
N ILE A 122 -3.70 10.33 1.03
CA ILE A 122 -2.30 10.78 0.91
C ILE A 122 -1.63 10.90 2.28
N CYS A 123 -2.35 11.35 3.30
CA CYS A 123 -1.79 11.50 4.64
C CYS A 123 -1.51 10.13 5.25
N ASP A 124 -2.44 9.21 5.09
CA ASP A 124 -2.30 7.83 5.49
C ASP A 124 -1.13 7.13 4.79
N PHE A 125 -1.04 7.27 3.47
CA PHE A 125 0.05 6.74 2.67
C PHE A 125 1.42 7.21 3.19
N ALA A 126 1.57 8.53 3.42
CA ALA A 126 2.81 9.09 3.96
C ALA A 126 3.16 8.53 5.35
N ARG A 127 2.17 8.35 6.24
CA ARG A 127 2.40 7.74 7.56
C ARG A 127 2.85 6.29 7.48
N ARG A 128 2.30 5.50 6.54
CA ARG A 128 2.73 4.11 6.31
C ARG A 128 4.17 4.04 5.83
N VAL A 129 4.56 4.91 4.89
CA VAL A 129 5.96 4.97 4.40
C VAL A 129 6.90 5.39 5.52
N ASP A 130 6.56 6.43 6.28
CA ASP A 130 7.38 6.91 7.39
C ASP A 130 7.61 5.83 8.46
N ALA A 131 6.54 5.12 8.85
CA ALA A 131 6.64 4.01 9.78
C ALA A 131 7.48 2.84 9.25
N LEU A 132 7.44 2.58 7.94
CA LEU A 132 8.29 1.58 7.30
C LEU A 132 9.77 2.00 7.30
N GLU A 133 10.07 3.28 7.09
CA GLU A 133 11.42 3.84 7.21
C GLU A 133 11.97 3.76 8.63
N GLU A 134 11.12 4.00 9.63
CA GLU A 134 11.47 3.80 11.04
C GLU A 134 11.75 2.31 11.33
N PHE A 135 10.85 1.43 10.88
CA PHE A 135 11.03 -0.02 11.03
C PHE A 135 12.31 -0.53 10.36
N ARG A 136 12.69 0.08 9.23
CA ARG A 136 13.94 -0.22 8.49
C ARG A 136 15.21 0.11 9.29
N GLN A 137 15.14 0.98 10.30
CA GLN A 137 16.30 1.27 11.15
C GLN A 137 16.63 0.14 12.15
N ARG A 138 15.80 -0.89 12.26
CA ARG A 138 16.05 -2.03 13.15
C ARG A 138 17.13 -2.96 12.62
N ASP A 139 17.94 -3.50 13.52
CA ASP A 139 19.00 -4.45 13.19
C ASP A 139 18.49 -5.73 12.51
N ASP A 140 17.26 -6.15 12.81
CA ASP A 140 16.64 -7.37 12.28
C ASP A 140 15.84 -7.15 10.98
N PHE A 141 15.77 -5.92 10.46
CA PHE A 141 14.95 -5.57 9.30
C PHE A 141 15.26 -6.42 8.07
N ALA A 142 16.54 -6.54 7.70
CA ALA A 142 16.95 -7.26 6.49
C ALA A 142 16.50 -8.73 6.51
N ASP A 143 16.64 -9.38 7.67
CA ASP A 143 16.22 -10.77 7.83
C ASP A 143 14.70 -10.93 7.79
N VAL A 144 13.96 -10.01 8.43
CA VAL A 144 12.50 -10.00 8.40
C VAL A 144 12.01 -9.79 6.96
N ALA A 145 12.53 -8.77 6.27
CA ALA A 145 12.17 -8.48 4.88
C ALA A 145 12.47 -9.66 3.96
N ALA A 146 13.64 -10.29 4.09
CA ALA A 146 14.00 -11.48 3.31
C ALA A 146 13.06 -12.66 3.57
N THR A 147 12.63 -12.86 4.83
CA THR A 147 11.70 -13.92 5.22
C THR A 147 10.34 -13.71 4.56
N PHE A 148 9.73 -12.54 4.73
CA PHE A 148 8.41 -12.23 4.16
C PHE A 148 8.42 -12.16 2.63
N LYS A 149 9.52 -11.70 2.02
CA LYS A 149 9.72 -11.75 0.56
C LYS A 149 9.72 -13.19 0.03
N ARG A 150 10.39 -14.12 0.72
CA ARG A 150 10.35 -15.55 0.37
C ARG A 150 8.95 -16.12 0.54
N THR A 151 8.29 -15.81 1.65
CA THR A 151 6.90 -16.23 1.93
C THR A 151 5.94 -15.78 0.83
N ASN A 152 6.04 -14.53 0.38
CA ASN A 152 5.22 -13.99 -0.70
C ASN A 152 5.48 -14.71 -2.03
N ASN A 153 6.74 -15.02 -2.36
CA ASN A 153 7.09 -15.73 -3.60
C ASN A 153 6.63 -17.21 -3.64
N ILE A 154 6.39 -17.83 -2.49
CA ILE A 154 5.87 -19.20 -2.41
C ILE A 154 4.39 -19.24 -2.84
N LEU A 155 3.65 -18.16 -2.64
CA LEU A 155 2.30 -17.99 -3.13
C LEU A 155 2.33 -17.58 -4.61
N LYS A 156 2.24 -18.56 -5.51
CA LYS A 156 2.14 -18.28 -6.95
C LYS A 156 0.78 -17.72 -7.35
N GLU A 157 -0.28 -18.16 -6.67
CA GLU A 157 -1.66 -17.78 -6.93
C GLU A 157 -2.41 -17.66 -5.59
N LEU A 158 -3.38 -16.75 -5.55
CA LEU A 158 -4.26 -16.60 -4.39
C LEU A 158 -5.23 -17.78 -4.33
N VAL A 159 -5.35 -18.36 -3.14
CA VAL A 159 -6.27 -19.46 -2.86
C VAL A 159 -7.49 -18.97 -2.08
N SER A 160 -8.63 -19.59 -2.34
CA SER A 160 -9.90 -19.30 -1.65
C SER A 160 -10.25 -20.43 -0.69
N GLY A 161 -10.81 -20.07 0.46
CA GLY A 161 -11.20 -21.02 1.50
C GLY A 161 -10.96 -20.44 2.90
N SER A 162 -11.06 -21.32 3.90
CA SER A 162 -10.76 -21.02 5.29
C SER A 162 -9.78 -22.05 5.82
N ILE A 163 -8.84 -21.63 6.66
CA ILE A 163 -7.93 -22.53 7.35
C ILE A 163 -8.76 -23.47 8.24
N ASP A 164 -8.45 -24.76 8.17
CA ASP A 164 -9.02 -25.81 8.99
C ASP A 164 -7.93 -26.38 9.91
N PRO A 165 -7.93 -26.02 11.21
CA PRO A 165 -6.94 -26.54 12.16
C PRO A 165 -6.95 -28.06 12.30
N GLU A 166 -8.04 -28.76 11.97
CA GLU A 166 -8.09 -30.23 12.00
C GLU A 166 -7.24 -30.87 10.88
N LYS A 167 -6.80 -30.09 9.89
CA LYS A 167 -5.92 -30.54 8.80
C LYS A 167 -4.44 -30.29 9.06
N PHE A 168 -4.08 -29.73 10.21
CA PHE A 168 -2.68 -29.61 10.60
C PHE A 168 -2.12 -30.98 10.97
N THR A 169 -0.94 -31.28 10.41
CA THR A 169 -0.25 -32.55 10.60
C THR A 169 1.01 -32.41 11.44
N ASP A 170 1.56 -31.20 11.53
CA ASP A 170 2.73 -30.86 12.33
C ASP A 170 2.40 -29.74 13.33
N SER A 171 3.04 -29.78 14.51
CA SER A 171 2.93 -28.73 15.53
C SER A 171 3.33 -27.34 15.02
N CYS A 172 4.26 -27.25 14.06
CA CYS A 172 4.70 -25.97 13.48
C CYS A 172 3.57 -25.25 12.73
N GLU A 173 2.63 -25.99 12.13
CA GLU A 173 1.45 -25.41 11.46
C GLU A 173 0.54 -24.74 12.47
N GLN A 174 0.27 -25.41 13.59
CA GLN A 174 -0.55 -24.90 14.68
C GLN A 174 0.11 -23.69 15.36
N ASP A 175 1.41 -23.76 15.64
CA ASP A 175 2.18 -22.68 16.24
C ASP A 175 2.17 -21.41 15.38
N LEU A 176 2.37 -21.56 14.06
CA LEU A 176 2.33 -20.45 13.12
C LEU A 176 0.90 -19.87 13.03
N TYR A 177 -0.12 -20.72 12.94
CA TYR A 177 -1.52 -20.27 12.90
C TYR A 177 -1.91 -19.46 14.12
N THR A 178 -1.55 -19.91 15.33
CA THR A 178 -1.81 -19.17 16.57
C THR A 178 -1.07 -17.83 16.58
N ALA A 179 0.20 -17.80 16.22
CA ALA A 179 0.99 -16.57 16.19
C ALA A 179 0.46 -15.55 15.17
N VAL A 180 0.10 -16.01 13.96
CA VAL A 180 -0.48 -15.17 12.91
C VAL A 180 -1.84 -14.64 13.31
N SER A 181 -2.71 -15.47 13.87
CA SER A 181 -4.04 -15.06 14.32
C SER A 181 -3.99 -13.98 15.41
N GLN A 182 -3.06 -14.12 16.36
CA GLN A 182 -2.83 -13.12 17.40
C GLN A 182 -2.29 -11.82 16.79
N ALA A 183 -1.21 -11.90 16.00
CA ALA A 183 -0.61 -10.73 15.38
C ALA A 183 -1.61 -9.98 14.50
N ARG A 184 -2.43 -10.69 13.71
CA ARG A 184 -3.49 -10.09 12.88
C ARG A 184 -4.49 -9.29 13.71
N THR A 185 -4.92 -9.83 14.86
CA THR A 185 -5.86 -9.13 15.75
C THR A 185 -5.26 -7.84 16.29
N GLU A 186 -4.01 -7.89 16.75
CA GLU A 186 -3.29 -6.72 17.28
C GLU A 186 -2.97 -5.69 16.19
N ILE A 187 -2.49 -6.14 15.01
CA ILE A 187 -2.25 -5.30 13.83
C ILE A 187 -3.53 -4.56 13.47
N THR A 188 -4.68 -5.25 13.38
CA THR A 188 -5.96 -4.61 13.04
C THR A 188 -6.32 -3.50 14.04
N GLY A 189 -6.04 -3.69 15.33
CA GLY A 189 -6.20 -2.65 16.35
C GLY A 189 -5.34 -1.42 16.06
N TYR A 190 -4.04 -1.64 15.82
CA TYR A 190 -3.11 -0.54 15.53
C TYR A 190 -3.40 0.18 14.20
N LEU A 191 -3.88 -0.54 13.18
CA LEU A 191 -4.29 0.08 11.90
C LEU A 191 -5.47 1.05 12.08
N ASN A 192 -6.45 0.70 12.93
CA ASN A 192 -7.58 1.58 13.23
C ASN A 192 -7.15 2.88 13.91
N ASP A 193 -6.07 2.83 14.70
CA ASP A 193 -5.47 3.98 15.38
C ASP A 193 -4.39 4.67 14.53
N SER A 194 -4.13 4.19 13.30
CA SER A 194 -3.05 4.63 12.41
C SER A 194 -1.64 4.53 13.04
N ASP A 195 -1.44 3.61 13.99
CA ASP A 195 -0.16 3.33 14.66
C ASP A 195 0.65 2.26 13.91
N TYR A 196 1.15 2.65 12.75
CA TYR A 196 1.86 1.74 11.84
C TYR A 196 3.17 1.21 12.40
N VAL A 197 3.85 1.99 13.25
CA VAL A 197 5.09 1.58 13.90
C VAL A 197 4.85 0.38 14.81
N LYS A 198 3.81 0.43 15.66
CA LYS A 198 3.44 -0.72 16.50
C LYS A 198 2.96 -1.89 15.66
N ALA A 199 2.18 -1.66 14.62
CA ALA A 199 1.72 -2.73 13.73
C ALA A 199 2.92 -3.46 13.06
N LEU A 200 3.90 -2.74 12.53
CA LEU A 200 5.12 -3.31 11.96
C LEU A 200 5.99 -4.02 13.01
N SER A 201 6.00 -3.53 14.26
CA SER A 201 6.79 -4.15 15.33
C SER A 201 6.37 -5.60 15.66
N LEU A 202 5.11 -5.96 15.36
CA LEU A 202 4.55 -7.30 15.54
C LEU A 202 5.04 -8.31 14.49
N ILE A 203 5.64 -7.84 13.40
CA ILE A 203 6.12 -8.69 12.29
C ILE A 203 7.40 -9.42 12.69
N GLY A 204 8.31 -8.75 13.40
CA GLY A 204 9.60 -9.33 13.82
C GLY A 204 9.44 -10.65 14.57
N PRO A 205 8.60 -10.73 15.63
CA PRO A 205 8.34 -11.97 16.36
C PRO A 205 7.82 -13.14 15.51
N LEU A 206 7.16 -12.88 14.37
CA LEU A 206 6.67 -13.95 13.49
C LEU A 206 7.81 -14.66 12.76
N LYS A 207 8.96 -14.01 12.54
CA LYS A 207 10.10 -14.55 11.79
C LYS A 207 10.48 -15.96 12.24
N GLU A 208 10.64 -16.17 13.55
CA GLU A 208 11.06 -17.47 14.09
C GLU A 208 10.04 -18.58 13.80
N LYS A 209 8.73 -18.28 13.97
CA LYS A 209 7.65 -19.23 13.66
C LYS A 209 7.57 -19.54 12.17
N VAL A 210 7.81 -18.54 11.33
CA VAL A 210 7.85 -18.71 9.88
C VAL A 210 9.03 -19.59 9.45
N SER A 211 10.23 -19.36 10.00
CA SER A 211 11.40 -20.20 9.73
C SER A 211 11.16 -21.65 10.14
N LEU A 212 10.70 -21.89 11.38
CA LEU A 212 10.39 -23.24 11.86
C LEU A 212 9.33 -23.95 11.01
N PHE A 213 8.30 -23.23 10.56
CA PHE A 213 7.32 -23.76 9.64
C PHE A 213 7.97 -24.22 8.33
N PHE A 214 8.76 -23.37 7.65
CA PHE A 214 9.37 -23.74 6.37
C PHE A 214 10.46 -24.82 6.49
N ASP A 215 11.13 -24.92 7.63
CA ASP A 215 12.14 -25.96 7.87
C ASP A 215 11.52 -27.35 8.05
N ASN A 216 10.30 -27.43 8.58
CA ASN A 216 9.63 -28.70 8.93
C ASN A 216 8.42 -29.04 8.04
N VAL A 217 7.83 -28.06 7.36
CA VAL A 217 6.56 -28.19 6.65
C VAL A 217 6.73 -27.85 5.18
N MET A 218 6.52 -28.85 4.31
CA MET A 218 6.46 -28.64 2.87
C MET A 218 5.08 -28.11 2.46
N VAL A 219 5.02 -26.86 1.98
CA VAL A 219 3.76 -26.24 1.54
C VAL A 219 3.15 -27.00 0.35
N ASN A 220 3.98 -27.42 -0.62
CA ASN A 220 3.52 -28.21 -1.74
C ASN A 220 3.41 -29.69 -1.35
N HIS A 221 2.25 -30.07 -0.82
CA HIS A 221 1.96 -31.42 -0.36
C HIS A 221 1.16 -32.22 -1.40
N ASP A 222 1.30 -33.55 -1.39
CA ASP A 222 0.61 -34.45 -2.34
C ASP A 222 -0.91 -34.52 -2.09
N ASP A 223 -1.32 -34.47 -0.83
CA ASP A 223 -2.73 -34.32 -0.44
C ASP A 223 -3.19 -32.88 -0.69
N ASP A 224 -4.14 -32.72 -1.61
CA ASP A 224 -4.71 -31.43 -2.03
C ASP A 224 -5.33 -30.65 -0.86
N THR A 225 -5.91 -31.34 0.14
CA THR A 225 -6.54 -30.72 1.31
C THR A 225 -5.48 -30.09 2.23
N ILE A 226 -4.41 -30.84 2.50
CA ILE A 226 -3.28 -30.36 3.31
C ILE A 226 -2.56 -29.23 2.58
N ARG A 227 -2.33 -29.38 1.27
CA ARG A 227 -1.71 -28.35 0.44
C ARG A 227 -2.50 -27.05 0.48
N LEU A 228 -3.82 -27.12 0.28
CA LEU A 228 -4.69 -25.94 0.34
C LEU A 228 -4.65 -25.28 1.72
N ASN A 229 -4.71 -26.06 2.80
CA ASN A 229 -4.68 -25.53 4.16
C ASN A 229 -3.37 -24.78 4.46
N ARG A 230 -2.23 -25.34 4.04
CA ARG A 230 -0.91 -24.70 4.16
C ARG A 230 -0.81 -23.43 3.32
N GLN A 231 -1.33 -23.44 2.09
CA GLN A 231 -1.38 -22.25 1.23
C GLN A 231 -2.22 -21.14 1.86
N LEU A 232 -3.37 -21.47 2.47
CA LEU A 232 -4.22 -20.52 3.19
C LEU A 232 -3.49 -19.91 4.39
N LEU A 233 -2.74 -20.71 5.17
CA LEU A 233 -1.93 -20.22 6.29
C LEU A 233 -0.82 -19.25 5.84
N VAL A 234 -0.08 -19.61 4.79
CA VAL A 234 0.93 -18.72 4.21
C VAL A 234 0.30 -17.44 3.65
N GLN A 235 -0.87 -17.53 3.02
CA GLN A 235 -1.63 -16.38 2.51
C GLN A 235 -2.10 -15.46 3.64
N GLU A 236 -2.59 -15.99 4.76
CA GLU A 236 -3.02 -15.17 5.90
C GLU A 236 -1.85 -14.39 6.52
N LEU A 237 -0.69 -15.04 6.67
CA LEU A 237 0.55 -14.41 7.11
C LEU A 237 0.94 -13.23 6.21
N VAL A 238 0.96 -13.45 4.90
CA VAL A 238 1.32 -12.43 3.91
C VAL A 238 0.30 -11.28 3.91
N ASN A 239 -0.99 -11.58 3.92
CA ASN A 239 -2.06 -10.58 3.91
C ASN A 239 -2.08 -9.70 5.17
N SER A 240 -1.65 -10.24 6.32
CA SER A 240 -1.56 -9.47 7.56
C SER A 240 -0.57 -8.31 7.43
N VAL A 241 0.54 -8.53 6.72
CA VAL A 241 1.59 -7.53 6.50
C VAL A 241 1.30 -6.64 5.30
N LYS A 242 0.73 -7.20 4.22
CA LYS A 242 0.40 -6.46 2.99
C LYS A 242 -0.60 -5.31 3.18
N GLN A 243 -1.30 -5.24 4.32
CA GLN A 243 -2.11 -4.06 4.65
C GLN A 243 -1.29 -2.79 4.84
N ILE A 244 -0.02 -2.90 5.19
CA ILE A 244 0.89 -1.77 5.41
C ILE A 244 1.83 -1.61 4.22
N ALA A 245 2.51 -2.70 3.84
CA ALA A 245 3.51 -2.70 2.78
C ALA A 245 3.68 -4.10 2.16
N ASP A 246 3.90 -4.17 0.85
CA ASP A 246 4.34 -5.39 0.17
C ASP A 246 5.88 -5.50 0.20
N PHE A 247 6.39 -6.34 1.11
CA PHE A 247 7.82 -6.58 1.30
C PHE A 247 8.53 -7.21 0.07
N SER A 248 7.80 -7.65 -0.97
CA SER A 248 8.44 -8.10 -2.21
C SER A 248 9.11 -6.95 -2.98
N ALA A 249 8.61 -5.73 -2.84
CA ALA A 249 9.15 -4.53 -3.47
C ALA A 249 10.42 -3.99 -2.79
N ILE A 250 10.68 -4.40 -1.53
CA ILE A 250 11.87 -4.00 -0.78
C ILE A 250 13.14 -4.53 -1.46
N GLN A 251 14.11 -3.63 -1.67
CA GLN A 251 15.42 -3.91 -2.23
C GLN A 251 16.46 -4.00 -1.11
N GLY A 252 17.36 -4.98 -1.20
CA GLY A 252 18.27 -5.38 -0.13
C GLY A 252 17.92 -6.75 0.40
#